data_AF-A0A4Y7L1Z3-F1
#
_entry.id   AF-A0A4Y7L1Z3-F1
#
_cell.length_a   1.000
_cell.length_b   1.000
_cell.length_c   1.000
_cell.angle_alpha   90.00
_cell.angle_beta   90.00
_cell.angle_gamma   90.00
#
_symmetry.space_group_name_H-M   'P 1'
#
loop_
_entity.id
_entity.type
_entity.pdbx_description
1 polymer ?
#
loop_
_entity_poly.entity_id
_entity_poly.type
_entity_poly.pdbx_seq_one_letter_code
_entity_poly.pdbx_strand_id
1 'polypeptide(L)'
;MFEGKAVVRETDMPEEMQCHAAELAYQALDLYEPSDHRSIAYHIKQEFDEAYGAAWHCVVGSNFGSCITHVFGNFIFFHVEMMEILVFKDGSDLEKTKEEAVGVAYDIQKQQQEKENSPLTRI
;
A
#
# COMPACT_ATOMS: atom_id res chain seq x y z
N MET A 1 -27.08 -6.86 7.29
CA MET A 1 -26.58 -5.47 7.39
C MET A 1 -25.84 -5.38 8.69
N PHE A 2 -24.53 -5.46 8.61
CA PHE A 2 -23.64 -5.19 9.74
C PHE A 2 -23.66 -3.67 9.97
N GLU A 3 -24.39 -3.21 10.99
CA GLU A 3 -24.49 -1.80 11.39
C GLU A 3 -23.28 -1.41 12.24
N GLY A 4 -22.08 -1.59 11.70
CA GLY A 4 -20.83 -1.32 12.41
C GLY A 4 -20.12 -0.09 11.88
N LYS A 5 -20.51 1.13 12.27
CA LYS A 5 -19.82 2.33 11.76
C LYS A 5 -18.31 2.25 12.05
N ALA A 6 -17.50 2.33 11.00
CA ALA A 6 -16.05 2.43 11.09
C ALA A 6 -15.66 3.67 11.91
N VAL A 7 -14.87 3.46 12.95
CA VAL A 7 -14.34 4.51 13.83
C VAL A 7 -12.84 4.56 13.66
N VAL A 8 -12.36 5.65 13.06
CA VAL A 8 -10.92 5.91 12.93
C VAL A 8 -10.33 6.22 14.30
N ARG A 9 -9.24 5.52 14.65
CA ARG A 9 -8.50 5.71 15.90
C ARG A 9 -7.34 6.67 15.66
N GLU A 10 -6.54 6.39 14.64
CA GLU A 10 -5.38 7.18 14.25
C GLU A 10 -5.17 7.05 12.74
N THR A 11 -4.74 8.12 12.09
CA THR A 11 -4.52 8.13 10.65
C THR A 11 -3.68 9.35 10.25
N ASP A 12 -2.91 9.20 9.18
CA ASP A 12 -2.19 10.30 8.52
C ASP A 12 -2.56 10.44 7.02
N MET A 13 -3.45 9.57 6.51
CA MET A 13 -3.91 9.58 5.12
C MET A 13 -5.09 10.56 4.90
N PRO A 14 -5.31 11.05 3.68
CA PRO A 14 -6.43 11.95 3.36
C PRO A 14 -7.79 11.28 3.56
N GLU A 15 -8.83 12.09 3.84
CA GLU A 15 -10.19 11.64 4.16
C GLU A 15 -10.77 10.71 3.07
N GLU A 16 -10.52 10.99 1.80
CA GLU A 16 -10.96 10.14 0.68
C GLU A 16 -10.41 8.71 0.79
N MET A 17 -9.15 8.55 1.19
CA MET A 17 -8.51 7.24 1.38
C MET A 17 -9.03 6.54 2.65
N GLN A 18 -9.35 7.30 3.70
CA GLN A 18 -9.98 6.76 4.90
C GLN A 18 -11.39 6.21 4.61
N CYS A 19 -12.18 6.93 3.81
CA CYS A 19 -13.48 6.47 3.35
C CYS A 19 -13.34 5.17 2.55
N HIS A 20 -12.39 5.12 1.62
CA HIS A 20 -12.12 3.91 0.85
C HIS A 20 -11.69 2.72 1.73
N ALA A 21 -10.84 2.97 2.75
CA ALA A 21 -10.46 1.94 3.72
C ALA A 21 -11.66 1.35 4.46
N ALA A 22 -12.59 2.20 4.89
CA ALA A 22 -13.82 1.77 5.56
C ALA A 22 -14.73 0.98 4.62
N GLU A 23 -14.90 1.43 3.37
CA GLU A 23 -15.68 0.72 2.34
C GLU A 23 -15.15 -0.68 2.08
N LEU A 24 -13.83 -0.81 1.89
CA LEU A 24 -13.18 -2.11 1.69
C LEU A 24 -13.32 -3.02 2.91
N ALA A 25 -13.27 -2.47 4.12
CA ALA A 25 -13.53 -3.25 5.33
C ALA A 25 -14.97 -3.78 5.36
N TYR A 26 -15.97 -2.98 5.02
CA TYR A 26 -17.35 -3.45 4.94
C TYR A 26 -17.54 -4.54 3.90
N GLN A 27 -16.95 -4.35 2.71
CA GLN A 27 -17.00 -5.35 1.64
C GLN A 27 -16.35 -6.67 2.09
N ALA A 28 -15.19 -6.60 2.77
CA ALA A 28 -14.55 -7.79 3.32
C ALA A 28 -15.43 -8.50 4.35
N LEU A 29 -16.14 -7.76 5.21
CA LEU A 29 -17.04 -8.31 6.22
C LEU A 29 -18.33 -8.91 5.64
N ASP A 30 -18.76 -8.43 4.47
CA ASP A 30 -19.88 -9.04 3.74
C ASP A 30 -19.46 -10.30 2.97
N LEU A 31 -18.18 -10.40 2.56
CA LEU A 31 -17.64 -11.53 1.79
C LEU A 31 -17.12 -12.67 2.65
N TYR A 32 -16.56 -12.37 3.83
CA TYR A 32 -15.87 -13.33 4.68
C TYR A 32 -16.48 -13.40 6.08
N GLU A 33 -16.28 -14.52 6.77
CA GLU A 33 -16.68 -14.61 8.18
C GLU A 33 -15.79 -13.70 9.06
N PRO A 34 -16.35 -13.03 10.08
CA PRO A 34 -15.59 -12.18 11.01
C PRO A 34 -14.42 -12.89 11.71
N SER A 35 -14.48 -14.23 11.85
CA SER A 35 -13.39 -15.03 12.42
C SER A 35 -12.23 -15.26 11.45
N ASP A 36 -12.42 -15.08 10.15
CA ASP A 36 -11.39 -15.24 9.13
C ASP A 36 -10.63 -13.93 8.89
N HIS A 37 -9.93 -13.48 9.94
CA HIS A 37 -9.11 -12.27 9.91
C HIS A 37 -8.09 -12.29 8.76
N ARG A 38 -7.62 -13.48 8.37
CA ARG A 38 -6.61 -13.63 7.31
C ARG A 38 -7.18 -13.27 5.94
N SER A 39 -8.35 -13.78 5.60
CA SER A 39 -8.99 -13.46 4.31
C SER A 39 -9.40 -11.99 4.23
N ILE A 40 -9.91 -11.43 5.32
CA ILE A 40 -10.24 -10.00 5.42
C ILE A 40 -8.99 -9.14 5.21
N ALA A 41 -7.90 -9.43 5.93
CA ALA A 41 -6.65 -8.68 5.79
C ALA A 41 -6.08 -8.77 4.38
N TYR A 42 -6.15 -9.96 3.77
CA TYR A 42 -5.67 -10.18 2.40
C TYR A 42 -6.49 -9.37 1.38
N HIS A 43 -7.81 -9.37 1.51
CA HIS A 43 -8.71 -8.62 0.61
C HIS A 43 -8.40 -7.12 0.68
N ILE A 44 -8.39 -6.53 1.87
CA ILE A 44 -8.09 -5.09 2.06
C ILE A 44 -6.70 -4.76 1.51
N LYS A 45 -5.69 -5.58 1.81
CA LYS A 45 -4.34 -5.41 1.26
C LYS A 45 -4.33 -5.41 -0.26
N GLN A 46 -4.96 -6.38 -0.91
CA GLN A 46 -4.95 -6.50 -2.37
C GLN A 46 -5.58 -5.28 -3.04
N GLU A 47 -6.74 -4.85 -2.55
CA GLU A 47 -7.45 -3.69 -3.11
C GLU A 47 -6.63 -2.39 -2.91
N PHE A 48 -5.95 -2.24 -1.76
CA PHE A 48 -5.02 -1.12 -1.55
C PHE A 48 -3.79 -1.17 -2.47
N ASP A 49 -3.21 -2.35 -2.68
CA ASP A 49 -2.09 -2.54 -3.61
C ASP A 49 -2.48 -2.14 -5.04
N GLU A 50 -3.70 -2.48 -5.47
CA GLU A 50 -4.22 -2.15 -6.80
C GLU A 50 -4.56 -0.67 -6.94
N ALA A 51 -5.17 -0.06 -5.91
CA ALA A 51 -5.61 1.34 -5.95
C ALA A 51 -4.45 2.35 -5.77
N TYR A 52 -3.50 2.05 -4.89
CA TYR A 52 -2.47 3.01 -4.44
C TYR A 52 -1.03 2.54 -4.66
N GLY A 53 -0.86 1.40 -5.32
CA GLY A 53 0.44 0.82 -5.66
C GLY A 53 1.05 0.03 -4.52
N ALA A 54 1.48 -1.18 -4.83
CA ALA A 54 2.14 -2.09 -3.91
C ALA A 54 3.44 -1.50 -3.30
N ALA A 55 3.91 -1.98 -2.15
CA ALA A 55 3.33 -3.01 -1.29
C ALA A 55 2.72 -2.41 0.00
N TRP A 56 1.43 -2.65 0.20
CA TRP A 56 0.70 -2.35 1.41
C TRP A 56 0.70 -3.53 2.37
N HIS A 57 0.53 -3.22 3.65
CA HIS A 57 0.41 -4.18 4.74
C HIS A 57 -0.93 -3.95 5.44
N CYS A 58 -1.61 -5.05 5.76
CA CYS A 58 -2.85 -5.03 6.51
C CYS A 58 -2.78 -6.02 7.67
N VAL A 59 -3.23 -5.59 8.85
CA VAL A 59 -3.36 -6.40 10.06
C VAL A 59 -4.79 -6.28 10.55
N VAL A 60 -5.42 -7.43 10.82
CA VAL A 60 -6.79 -7.52 11.32
C VAL A 60 -6.81 -8.41 12.54
N GLY A 61 -7.51 -8.00 13.59
CA GLY A 61 -7.72 -8.80 14.79
C GLY A 61 -8.65 -8.11 15.78
N SER A 62 -9.12 -8.84 16.79
CA SER A 62 -10.09 -8.29 17.75
C SER A 62 -9.48 -7.29 18.74
N ASN A 63 -8.19 -7.41 19.05
CA ASN A 63 -7.46 -6.51 19.92
C ASN A 63 -5.94 -6.69 19.71
N PHE A 64 -5.23 -5.63 19.31
CA PHE A 64 -3.77 -5.68 19.20
C PHE A 64 -3.12 -4.32 19.45
N GLY A 65 -1.85 -4.35 19.85
CA GLY A 65 -0.98 -3.18 19.87
C GLY A 65 0.06 -3.26 18.76
N SER A 66 0.33 -2.13 18.12
CA SER A 66 1.34 -2.03 17.06
C SER A 66 2.31 -0.88 17.32
N CYS A 67 3.60 -1.10 17.08
CA CYS A 67 4.63 -0.06 17.01
C CYS A 67 5.32 -0.21 15.65
N ILE A 68 4.91 0.61 14.68
CA ILE A 68 5.34 0.48 13.29
C ILE A 68 5.90 1.79 12.74
N THR A 69 6.87 1.68 11.84
CA THR A 69 7.35 2.80 11.04
C THR A 69 6.71 2.72 9.66
N HIS A 70 5.99 3.76 9.26
CA HIS A 70 5.26 3.84 7.99
C HIS A 70 5.67 5.09 7.20
N VAL A 71 5.37 5.09 5.91
CA VAL A 71 5.52 6.28 5.06
C VAL A 71 4.40 7.27 5.36
N PHE A 72 4.74 8.54 5.57
CA PHE A 72 3.76 9.59 5.84
C PHE A 72 2.66 9.64 4.76
N GLY A 73 1.42 9.76 5.19
CA GLY A 73 0.23 9.79 4.34
C GLY A 73 -0.30 8.41 3.93
N ASN A 74 0.26 7.33 4.46
CA ASN A 74 -0.07 5.95 4.09
C ASN A 74 -0.32 5.07 5.33
N PHE A 75 -0.99 5.60 6.35
CA PHE A 75 -1.32 4.88 7.57
C PHE A 75 -2.74 5.18 8.08
N ILE A 76 -3.45 4.11 8.42
CA ILE A 76 -4.74 4.18 9.10
C ILE A 76 -4.89 3.02 10.08
N PHE A 77 -5.34 3.35 11.28
CA PHE A 77 -5.78 2.43 12.30
C PHE A 77 -7.22 2.76 12.67
N PHE A 78 -8.13 1.81 12.45
CA PHE A 78 -9.55 2.01 12.67
C PHE A 78 -10.21 0.74 13.19
N HIS A 79 -11.41 0.93 13.72
CA HIS A 79 -12.21 -0.12 14.33
C HIS A 79 -13.52 -0.27 13.57
N VAL A 80 -13.90 -1.51 13.27
CA VAL A 80 -15.19 -1.87 12.66
C VAL A 80 -15.78 -3.03 13.47
N GLU A 81 -16.96 -2.82 14.05
CA GLU A 81 -17.68 -3.77 14.91
C GLU A 81 -16.94 -4.28 16.15
N MET A 82 -16.24 -5.41 16.02
CA MET A 82 -15.44 -6.04 17.07
C MET A 82 -14.00 -6.29 16.60
N MET A 83 -13.62 -5.70 15.46
CA MET A 83 -12.32 -5.86 14.82
C MET A 83 -11.58 -4.52 14.80
N GLU A 84 -10.29 -4.62 15.05
CA GLU A 84 -9.32 -3.57 14.79
C GLU A 84 -8.63 -3.90 13.46
N ILE A 85 -8.46 -2.87 12.63
CA ILE A 85 -7.88 -2.96 11.29
C ILE A 85 -6.79 -1.89 11.19
N LEU A 86 -5.60 -2.33 10.84
CA LEU A 86 -4.44 -1.49 10.61
C LEU A 86 -3.97 -1.68 9.18
N VAL A 87 -3.93 -0.61 8.40
CA VAL A 87 -3.43 -0.60 7.03
C VAL A 87 -2.31 0.42 6.93
N PHE A 88 -1.15 0.01 6.41
CA PHE A 88 -0.01 0.90 6.27
C PHE A 88 0.92 0.51 5.11
N LYS A 89 1.67 1.48 4.62
CA LYS A 89 2.79 1.26 3.68
C LYS A 89 4.12 1.49 4.37
N ASP A 90 5.06 0.57 4.20
CA ASP A 90 6.43 0.72 4.70
C ASP A 90 7.35 1.40 3.66
N GLY A 91 8.48 1.92 4.12
CA GLY A 91 9.41 2.64 3.26
C GLY A 91 10.26 1.76 2.34
N SER A 92 10.10 0.44 2.35
CA SER A 92 10.98 -0.49 1.63
C SER A 92 10.85 -0.36 0.10
N ASP A 93 9.72 0.15 -0.41
CA ASP A 93 9.55 0.38 -1.84
C ASP A 93 10.23 1.65 -2.36
N LEU A 94 10.59 2.59 -1.48
CA LEU A 94 11.38 3.78 -1.86
C LEU A 94 12.84 3.43 -2.20
N GLU A 95 13.37 2.30 -1.71
CA GLU A 95 14.71 1.85 -2.09
C GLU A 95 14.72 1.22 -3.48
N LYS A 96 13.69 0.42 -3.81
CA LYS A 96 13.55 -0.22 -5.13
C LYS A 96 13.38 0.80 -6.25
N THR A 97 12.56 1.85 -6.06
CA THR A 97 12.37 2.87 -7.10
C THR A 97 13.66 3.66 -7.38
N LYS A 98 14.52 3.85 -6.37
CA LYS A 98 15.83 4.49 -6.57
C LYS A 98 16.78 3.60 -7.35
N GLU A 99 16.86 2.32 -7.01
CA GLU A 99 17.70 1.35 -7.71
C GLU A 99 17.25 1.15 -9.17
N GLU A 100 15.95 1.06 -9.41
CA GLU A 100 15.36 1.00 -10.75
C GLU A 100 15.61 2.29 -11.55
N ALA A 101 15.42 3.47 -10.95
CA ALA A 101 15.69 4.75 -11.60
C ALA A 101 17.18 4.93 -11.93
N VAL A 102 18.08 4.48 -11.04
CA VAL A 102 19.53 4.49 -11.27
C VAL A 102 19.91 3.51 -12.38
N GLY A 103 19.32 2.31 -12.40
CA GLY A 103 19.52 1.32 -13.46
C GLY A 103 19.12 1.86 -14.84
N VAL A 104 17.92 2.46 -14.95
CA VAL A 104 17.44 3.07 -16.20
C VAL A 104 18.32 4.24 -16.63
N ALA A 105 18.75 5.09 -15.71
CA ALA A 105 19.64 6.21 -16.02
C ALA A 105 21.00 5.73 -16.58
N TYR A 106 21.55 4.65 -16.00
CA TYR A 106 22.80 4.03 -16.47
C TYR A 106 22.64 3.43 -17.88
N ASP A 107 21.52 2.75 -18.14
CA ASP A 107 21.22 2.17 -19.45
C ASP A 107 21.06 3.25 -20.54
N ILE A 108 20.40 4.36 -20.23
CA ILE A 108 20.24 5.51 -21.13
C ILE A 108 21.60 6.13 -21.46
N GLN A 109 22.46 6.33 -20.44
CA GLN A 109 23.81 6.87 -20.63
C GLN A 109 24.66 5.97 -21.53
N LYS A 110 24.60 4.65 -21.31
CA LYS A 110 25.36 3.69 -22.11
C LYS A 110 24.93 3.68 -23.58
N GLN A 111 23.62 3.73 -23.86
CA GLN A 111 23.10 3.79 -25.23
C GLN A 111 23.47 5.10 -25.96
N GLN A 112 23.57 6.22 -25.25
CA GLN A 112 24.03 7.50 -25.81
C GLN A 112 25.52 7.43 -26.18
N GLN A 113 26.34 6.85 -25.30
CA GLN A 113 27.77 6.67 -25.52
C GLN A 113 28.08 5.69 -26.67
N GLU A 114 27.28 4.64 -26.83
CA GLU A 114 27.40 3.68 -27.94
C GLU A 114 26.99 4.30 -29.29
N LYS A 115 25.99 5.19 -29.31
CA LYS A 115 25.59 5.93 -30.51
C LYS A 115 26.63 6.98 -30.92
N GLU A 116 27.26 7.64 -29.95
CA GLU A 116 28.27 8.68 -30.19
C GLU A 116 29.62 8.11 -30.66
N ASN A 117 29.97 6.89 -30.22
CA ASN A 117 31.17 6.18 -30.65
C ASN A 117 31.02 5.36 -31.94
N SER A 118 29.87 5.46 -32.64
CA SER A 118 29.67 4.79 -33.91
C SER A 118 30.51 5.46 -35.01
N PRO A 119 31.38 4.72 -35.73
CA PRO A 119 32.30 5.28 -36.71
C PRO A 119 31.65 5.81 -38.01
N LEU A 120 30.32 5.82 -38.12
CA LEU A 120 29.58 6.17 -39.36
C LEU A 120 29.17 7.64 -39.49
N THR A 121 29.49 8.52 -38.54
CA THR A 121 29.20 9.97 -38.62
C THR A 121 30.36 10.80 -39.18
N ARG A 122 31.47 10.16 -39.56
CA ARG A 122 32.66 10.83 -40.11
C ARG A 122 32.72 10.62 -41.62
N ILE A 123 31.87 11.35 -42.36
CA ILE A 123 32.02 11.58 -43.80
C ILE A 123 32.16 13.09 -44.00
#